data_AF-A0A8H6GW30-F1
#
_entry.id   AF-A0A8H6GW30-F1
#
_cell.length_a   1.000
_cell.length_b   1.000
_cell.length_c   1.000
_cell.angle_alpha   90.00
_cell.angle_beta   90.00
_cell.angle_gamma   90.00
#
_symmetry.space_group_name_H-M   'P 1'
#
loop_
_entity.id
_entity.type
_entity.pdbx_description
1 polymer ?
#
loop_
_entity_poly.entity_id
_entity_poly.type
_entity_poly.pdbx_seq_one_letter_code
_entity_poly.pdbx_strand_id
1 'polypeptide(L)'
;MSVNPGLLERKKDYYRVNLTQRLPPGTDSIDQFEAHPRQPRPPAVPKRPVPEWPPESERKGKWISAYLDQLDPETEYDQIIRTANFFTGTSFAVALGYSSTFVHLAQTPAAAAAVNHGGKAYRRGHQRFYDTQNHFLDWMWYGSGSEETKQDIERVNKIHSAIWKNVPGSYSHPWEGQMSVIGSAYFETYLRRLVGARRQEPHPHLAAAWPAWAERVCAHFRTEPTDGSRSYGINFPRNGTELGEFYRWFQDLPFEEYTNAEDRKKGHQLAEAFLDQFSKLWFPRQFRWLGRQVMLTVLPAKVREQQQVGHPIPIVEAVVKLAFKLSFDMTDIMPDPVKPALLDEYRAVKGWDRHKIDVRVEKEWRRRSHTMDILLTVFMVVCAACFLMRGHPSSCSGE
;
A
#
# COMPACT_ATOMS: atom_id res chain seq x y z
N MET A 1 25.61 10.59 25.58
CA MET A 1 24.82 10.49 24.33
C MET A 1 25.82 10.47 23.19
N SER A 2 25.86 9.40 22.39
CA SER A 2 26.66 9.40 21.16
C SER A 2 26.12 10.52 20.26
N VAL A 3 27.01 11.40 19.83
CA VAL A 3 26.67 12.48 18.87
C VAL A 3 26.40 11.80 17.53
N ASN A 4 25.18 11.93 17.01
CA ASN A 4 24.86 11.43 15.67
C ASN A 4 25.80 12.11 14.65
N PRO A 5 26.43 11.36 13.74
CA PRO A 5 27.32 11.94 12.74
C PRO A 5 26.55 12.92 11.85
N GLY A 6 27.24 14.01 11.49
CA GLY A 6 26.73 15.00 10.54
C GLY A 6 26.45 14.36 9.18
N LEU A 7 25.62 14.99 8.34
CA LEU A 7 25.23 14.42 7.04
C LEU A 7 26.45 14.05 6.16
N LEU A 8 27.50 14.87 6.20
CA LEU A 8 28.75 14.67 5.45
C LEU A 8 29.62 13.53 6.01
N GLU A 9 29.37 13.09 7.24
CA GLU A 9 30.09 12.01 7.91
C GLU A 9 29.39 10.65 7.75
N ARG A 10 28.13 10.65 7.30
CA ARG A 10 27.35 9.44 7.05
C ARG A 10 27.89 8.72 5.82
N LYS A 11 28.30 7.47 5.99
CA LYS A 11 28.75 6.57 4.92
C LYS A 11 27.59 5.64 4.49
N LYS A 12 27.78 4.90 3.40
CA LYS A 12 26.81 3.91 2.88
C LYS A 12 26.32 2.87 3.91
N ASP A 13 27.15 2.57 4.91
CA ASP A 13 26.82 1.59 5.95
C ASP A 13 26.09 2.22 7.15
N TYR A 14 25.77 3.52 7.11
CA TYR A 14 25.19 4.25 8.24
C TYR A 14 23.84 3.66 8.69
N TYR A 15 23.00 3.25 7.74
CA TYR A 15 21.71 2.61 8.04
C TYR A 15 21.76 1.08 7.98
N ARG A 16 22.96 0.46 7.91
CA ARG A 16 23.08 -0.99 7.79
C ARG A 16 22.45 -1.67 9.01
N VAL A 17 21.46 -2.51 8.75
CA VAL A 17 20.83 -3.36 9.76
C VAL A 17 21.63 -4.66 9.89
N ASN A 18 21.93 -5.08 11.12
CA ASN A 18 22.55 -6.37 11.35
C ASN A 18 21.50 -7.50 11.22
N LEU A 19 21.59 -8.27 10.14
CA LEU A 19 20.69 -9.39 9.82
C LEU A 19 21.31 -10.77 10.07
N THR A 20 22.49 -10.88 10.69
CA THR A 20 23.21 -12.16 10.84
C THR A 20 22.39 -13.25 11.53
N GLN A 21 21.47 -12.89 12.42
CA GLN A 21 20.57 -13.82 13.11
C GLN A 21 19.11 -13.72 12.65
N ARG A 22 18.81 -12.87 11.66
CA ARG A 22 17.44 -12.50 11.25
C ARG A 22 17.37 -12.31 9.73
N LEU A 23 17.87 -13.28 8.98
CA LEU A 23 17.88 -13.23 7.52
C LEU A 23 16.46 -13.17 6.95
N PRO A 24 16.25 -12.48 5.82
CA PRO A 24 14.97 -12.49 5.14
C PRO A 24 14.62 -13.93 4.69
N PRO A 25 13.33 -14.29 4.70
CA PRO A 25 12.89 -15.61 4.22
C PRO A 25 13.40 -15.93 2.82
N GLY A 26 13.74 -17.21 2.59
CA GLY A 26 14.38 -17.65 1.36
C GLY A 26 15.89 -17.36 1.28
N THR A 27 16.51 -16.95 2.39
CA THR A 27 17.97 -16.82 2.55
C THR A 27 18.46 -17.69 3.73
N ASP A 28 19.33 -18.66 3.45
CA ASP A 28 19.82 -19.68 4.37
C ASP A 28 21.03 -19.22 5.21
N SER A 29 21.86 -18.31 4.68
CA SER A 29 23.06 -17.81 5.37
C SER A 29 23.42 -16.37 4.98
N ILE A 30 24.23 -15.72 5.83
CA ILE A 30 24.76 -14.38 5.52
C ILE A 30 25.68 -14.41 4.29
N ASP A 31 26.43 -15.50 4.09
CA ASP A 31 27.27 -15.68 2.91
C ASP A 31 26.44 -15.81 1.63
N GLN A 32 25.30 -16.52 1.69
CA GLN A 32 24.34 -16.54 0.58
C GLN A 32 23.76 -15.14 0.35
N PHE A 33 23.47 -14.38 1.41
CA PHE A 33 22.94 -13.03 1.27
C PHE A 33 23.93 -12.03 0.64
N GLU A 34 25.21 -12.11 1.03
CA GLU A 34 26.24 -11.13 0.67
C GLU A 34 27.09 -11.55 -0.54
N ALA A 35 27.52 -12.80 -0.62
CA ALA A 35 28.43 -13.30 -1.64
C ALA A 35 27.73 -14.09 -2.76
N HIS A 36 26.67 -14.84 -2.44
CA HIS A 36 25.98 -15.71 -3.41
C HIS A 36 24.46 -15.48 -3.47
N PRO A 37 24.01 -14.24 -3.72
CA PRO A 37 22.59 -13.93 -3.72
C PRO A 37 21.83 -14.71 -4.80
N ARG A 38 20.64 -15.19 -4.42
CA ARG A 38 19.65 -15.74 -5.34
C ARG A 38 19.25 -14.68 -6.35
N GLN A 39 19.61 -14.88 -7.61
CA GLN A 39 19.32 -13.94 -8.67
C GLN A 39 17.83 -13.94 -9.04
N PRO A 40 17.30 -12.80 -9.53
CA PRO A 40 15.94 -12.74 -10.06
C PRO A 40 15.74 -13.76 -11.19
N ARG A 41 14.56 -14.39 -11.24
CA ARG A 41 14.20 -15.24 -12.39
C ARG A 41 14.25 -14.44 -13.72
N PRO A 42 14.71 -15.05 -14.83
CA PRO A 42 14.68 -14.39 -16.13
C PRO A 42 13.23 -14.04 -16.52
N PRO A 43 13.02 -13.03 -17.40
CA PRO A 43 11.70 -12.74 -17.96
C PRO A 43 11.08 -14.01 -18.54
N ALA A 44 9.82 -14.27 -18.21
CA ALA A 44 9.11 -15.39 -18.82
C ALA A 44 8.56 -14.97 -20.19
N VAL A 45 8.50 -15.92 -21.12
CA VAL A 45 7.89 -15.71 -22.44
C VAL A 45 6.63 -16.57 -22.51
N PRO A 46 5.47 -16.00 -22.85
CA PRO A 46 4.26 -16.77 -23.10
C PRO A 46 4.49 -17.85 -24.14
N LYS A 47 4.02 -19.07 -23.86
CA LYS A 47 4.14 -20.24 -24.78
C LYS A 47 3.19 -20.14 -25.99
N ARG A 48 2.28 -19.16 -25.96
CA ARG A 48 1.21 -18.92 -26.94
C ARG A 48 0.83 -17.43 -26.90
N PRO A 49 0.01 -16.94 -27.85
CA PRO A 49 -0.63 -15.64 -27.69
C PRO A 49 -1.45 -15.59 -26.40
N VAL A 50 -1.23 -14.55 -25.59
CA VAL A 50 -1.94 -14.34 -24.32
C VAL A 50 -3.42 -14.09 -24.64
N PRO A 51 -4.36 -14.85 -24.06
CA PRO A 51 -5.79 -14.65 -24.27
C PRO A 51 -6.21 -13.22 -23.91
N GLU A 52 -6.98 -12.57 -24.78
CA GLU A 52 -7.61 -11.29 -24.45
C GLU A 52 -8.76 -11.48 -23.46
N TRP A 53 -9.18 -10.40 -22.81
CA TRP A 53 -10.40 -10.45 -22.01
C TRP A 53 -11.60 -10.79 -22.89
N PRO A 54 -12.53 -11.64 -22.41
CA PRO A 54 -13.76 -11.91 -23.15
C PRO A 54 -14.53 -10.58 -23.40
N PRO A 55 -15.33 -10.49 -24.48
CA PRO A 55 -16.17 -9.33 -24.75
C PRO A 55 -17.07 -8.97 -23.55
N GLU A 56 -17.41 -7.69 -23.37
CA GLU A 56 -18.26 -7.26 -22.24
C GLU A 56 -19.59 -8.02 -22.15
N SER A 57 -20.18 -8.38 -23.29
CA SER A 57 -21.43 -9.15 -23.38
C SER A 57 -21.34 -10.59 -22.83
N GLU A 58 -20.12 -11.13 -22.72
CA GLU A 58 -19.83 -12.49 -22.28
C GLU A 58 -19.37 -12.55 -20.80
N ARG A 59 -19.03 -11.40 -20.21
CA ARG A 59 -18.59 -11.29 -18.80
C ARG A 59 -19.78 -11.40 -17.84
N LYS A 60 -20.13 -12.64 -17.46
CA LYS A 60 -21.27 -12.94 -16.57
C LYS A 60 -20.84 -13.77 -15.37
N GLY A 61 -21.49 -13.56 -14.22
CA GLY A 61 -21.23 -14.33 -13.01
C GLY A 61 -19.79 -14.16 -12.53
N LYS A 62 -19.10 -15.26 -12.22
CA LYS A 62 -17.69 -15.30 -11.77
C LYS A 62 -16.70 -15.44 -12.93
N TRP A 63 -16.82 -14.57 -13.93
CA TRP A 63 -16.06 -14.67 -15.17
C TRP A 63 -14.56 -14.41 -14.98
N ILE A 64 -14.14 -13.62 -13.98
CA ILE A 64 -12.72 -13.33 -13.75
C ILE A 64 -12.00 -14.61 -13.35
N SER A 65 -12.55 -15.37 -12.40
CA SER A 65 -11.99 -16.66 -11.99
C SER A 65 -11.83 -17.60 -13.19
N ALA A 66 -12.90 -17.76 -13.97
CA ALA A 66 -12.89 -18.62 -15.16
C ALA A 66 -11.90 -18.17 -16.25
N TYR A 67 -11.64 -16.86 -16.35
CA TYR A 67 -10.62 -16.32 -17.23
C TYR A 67 -9.21 -16.55 -16.69
N LEU A 68 -8.99 -16.35 -15.38
CA LEU A 68 -7.69 -16.61 -14.74
C LEU A 68 -7.29 -18.08 -14.88
N ASP A 69 -8.23 -19.02 -14.75
CA ASP A 69 -8.00 -20.47 -14.92
C ASP A 69 -7.46 -20.84 -16.31
N GLN A 70 -7.66 -20.00 -17.33
CA GLN A 70 -7.14 -20.21 -18.68
C GLN A 70 -5.70 -19.75 -18.84
N LEU A 71 -5.15 -18.98 -17.90
CA LEU A 71 -3.83 -18.36 -18.00
C LEU A 71 -2.75 -19.21 -17.32
N ASP A 72 -1.55 -19.25 -17.90
CA ASP A 72 -0.36 -19.86 -17.27
C ASP A 72 0.27 -18.87 -16.27
N PRO A 73 0.20 -19.11 -14.95
CA PRO A 73 0.73 -18.17 -13.96
C PRO A 73 2.26 -18.02 -13.99
N GLU A 74 2.99 -18.90 -14.67
CA GLU A 74 4.45 -18.76 -14.80
C GLU A 74 4.86 -17.81 -15.93
N THR A 75 4.07 -17.77 -17.00
CA THR A 75 4.42 -17.07 -18.25
C THR A 75 3.47 -15.94 -18.63
N GLU A 76 2.24 -15.95 -18.10
CA GLU A 76 1.16 -14.99 -18.40
C GLU A 76 0.76 -14.19 -17.14
N TYR A 77 1.63 -14.14 -16.11
CA TYR A 77 1.39 -13.44 -14.84
C TYR A 77 1.05 -11.95 -15.01
N ASP A 78 1.61 -11.26 -16.01
CA ASP A 78 1.32 -9.83 -16.26
C ASP A 78 -0.17 -9.64 -16.56
N GLN A 79 -0.78 -10.56 -17.32
CA GLN A 79 -2.20 -10.50 -17.64
C GLN A 79 -3.07 -10.87 -16.45
N ILE A 80 -2.64 -11.82 -15.61
CA ILE A 80 -3.33 -12.15 -14.34
C ILE A 80 -3.34 -10.93 -13.42
N ILE A 81 -2.20 -10.29 -13.21
CA ILE A 81 -2.06 -9.09 -12.36
C ILE A 81 -2.87 -7.92 -12.90
N ARG A 82 -2.80 -7.66 -14.21
CA ARG A 82 -3.60 -6.62 -14.88
C ARG A 82 -5.09 -6.87 -14.65
N THR A 83 -5.55 -8.10 -14.87
CA THR A 83 -6.98 -8.43 -14.73
C THR A 83 -7.45 -8.27 -13.30
N ALA A 84 -6.75 -8.87 -12.33
CA ALA A 84 -7.12 -8.79 -10.92
C ALA A 84 -7.17 -7.33 -10.45
N ASN A 85 -6.10 -6.56 -10.66
CA ASN A 85 -6.02 -5.21 -10.11
C ASN A 85 -7.01 -4.24 -10.77
N PHE A 86 -7.21 -4.30 -12.09
CA PHE A 86 -8.05 -3.32 -12.78
C PHE A 86 -9.55 -3.61 -12.71
N PHE A 87 -9.94 -4.87 -12.50
CA PHE A 87 -11.35 -5.23 -12.32
C PHE A 87 -11.80 -5.24 -10.86
N THR A 88 -11.00 -5.78 -9.94
CA THR A 88 -11.42 -5.92 -8.54
C THR A 88 -10.87 -4.82 -7.63
N GLY A 89 -9.86 -4.07 -8.07
CA GLY A 89 -9.27 -2.98 -7.33
C GLY A 89 -10.15 -1.73 -7.28
N THR A 90 -9.99 -0.94 -6.21
CA THR A 90 -10.61 0.38 -6.06
C THR A 90 -9.56 1.38 -5.58
N SER A 91 -9.71 2.66 -5.91
CA SER A 91 -8.79 3.70 -5.39
C SER A 91 -8.75 3.74 -3.87
N PHE A 92 -9.85 3.41 -3.18
CA PHE A 92 -9.88 3.31 -1.72
C PHE A 92 -8.95 2.20 -1.22
N ALA A 93 -9.08 0.99 -1.77
CA ALA A 93 -8.24 -0.14 -1.40
C ALA A 93 -6.76 0.12 -1.70
N VAL A 94 -6.47 0.75 -2.84
CA VAL A 94 -5.10 1.13 -3.21
C VAL A 94 -4.52 2.18 -2.25
N ALA A 95 -5.30 3.19 -1.85
CA ALA A 95 -4.86 4.17 -0.87
C ALA A 95 -4.63 3.57 0.52
N LEU A 96 -5.50 2.65 0.94
CA LEU A 96 -5.37 1.93 2.20
C LEU A 96 -4.09 1.08 2.22
N GLY A 97 -3.85 0.31 1.16
CA GLY A 97 -2.64 -0.50 1.00
C GLY A 97 -1.36 0.34 0.90
N TYR A 98 -1.39 1.43 0.13
CA TYR A 98 -0.29 2.40 0.03
C TYR A 98 0.06 2.98 1.40
N SER A 99 -0.91 3.54 2.12
CA SER A 99 -0.65 4.18 3.40
C SER A 99 -0.18 3.16 4.43
N SER A 100 -0.74 1.96 4.44
CA SER A 100 -0.29 0.87 5.31
C SER A 100 1.16 0.49 5.03
N THR A 101 1.50 0.26 3.75
CA THR A 101 2.85 -0.14 3.33
C THR A 101 3.89 0.93 3.66
N PHE A 102 3.57 2.21 3.45
CA PHE A 102 4.52 3.29 3.79
C PHE A 102 4.73 3.46 5.30
N VAL A 103 3.73 3.15 6.14
CA VAL A 103 3.90 3.13 7.59
C VAL A 103 4.82 1.96 8.02
N HIS A 104 4.76 0.81 7.35
CA HIS A 104 5.73 -0.27 7.55
C HIS A 104 7.14 0.17 7.17
N LEU A 105 7.31 0.72 5.97
CA LEU A 105 8.61 1.19 5.48
C LEU A 105 9.25 2.21 6.43
N ALA A 106 8.44 3.12 6.99
CA ALA A 106 8.90 4.12 7.95
C ALA A 106 9.52 3.53 9.23
N GLN A 107 9.42 2.21 9.49
CA GLN A 107 10.07 1.58 10.63
C GLN A 107 11.58 1.48 10.46
N THR A 108 12.05 1.38 9.21
CA THR A 108 13.49 1.36 8.90
C THR A 108 14.07 2.77 9.01
N PRO A 109 15.27 2.95 9.60
CA PRO A 109 15.89 4.26 9.69
C PRO A 109 16.23 4.81 8.29
N ALA A 110 16.66 3.95 7.36
CA ALA A 110 16.93 4.30 5.97
C ALA A 110 15.70 4.88 5.25
N ALA A 111 14.57 4.18 5.24
CA ALA A 111 13.38 4.67 4.55
C ALA A 111 12.73 5.84 5.29
N ALA A 112 12.78 5.87 6.63
CA ALA A 112 12.34 7.03 7.40
C ALA A 112 13.12 8.28 6.99
N ALA A 113 14.44 8.19 6.83
CA ALA A 113 15.25 9.30 6.35
C ALA A 113 14.97 9.66 4.87
N ALA A 114 14.91 8.66 3.99
CA ALA A 114 14.71 8.85 2.56
C ALA A 114 13.35 9.47 2.22
N VAL A 115 12.26 9.01 2.87
CA VAL A 115 10.90 9.53 2.60
C VAL A 115 10.67 10.88 3.28
N ASN A 116 11.33 11.14 4.42
CA ASN A 116 11.30 12.44 5.07
C ASN A 116 12.04 13.50 4.24
N HIS A 117 13.09 13.10 3.51
CA HIS A 117 13.86 13.99 2.65
C HIS A 117 12.96 14.74 1.64
N GLY A 118 13.15 16.06 1.54
CA GLY A 118 12.34 16.94 0.70
C GLY A 118 10.91 17.23 1.20
N GLY A 119 10.45 16.56 2.27
CA GLY A 119 9.21 16.89 2.97
C GLY A 119 7.91 16.71 2.16
N LYS A 120 7.95 15.98 1.03
CA LYS A 120 6.79 15.79 0.15
C LYS A 120 5.63 15.11 0.84
N ALA A 121 5.88 14.15 1.73
CA ALA A 121 4.84 13.46 2.50
C ALA A 121 3.96 14.42 3.33
N TYR A 122 4.54 15.54 3.79
CA TYR A 122 3.84 16.52 4.62
C TYR A 122 3.16 17.62 3.81
N ARG A 123 3.88 18.15 2.80
CA ARG A 123 3.45 19.36 2.06
C ARG A 123 2.60 19.05 0.84
N ARG A 124 2.75 17.84 0.29
CA ARG A 124 2.23 17.39 -1.01
C ARG A 124 1.78 15.92 -0.92
N GLY A 125 1.14 15.55 0.19
CA GLY A 125 0.82 14.16 0.50
C GLY A 125 -0.08 13.52 -0.57
N HIS A 126 -1.09 14.23 -1.08
CA HIS A 126 -1.97 13.69 -2.11
C HIS A 126 -1.24 13.59 -3.45
N GLN A 127 -0.46 14.60 -3.83
CA GLN A 127 0.37 14.53 -5.04
C GLN A 127 1.34 13.32 -4.97
N ARG A 128 2.03 13.14 -3.83
CA ARG A 128 2.95 12.00 -3.63
C ARG A 128 2.22 10.66 -3.80
N PHE A 129 1.03 10.53 -3.21
CA PHE A 129 0.20 9.33 -3.35
C PHE A 129 -0.11 9.04 -4.81
N TYR A 130 -0.69 9.99 -5.53
CA TYR A 130 -1.05 9.76 -6.93
C TYR A 130 0.19 9.54 -7.79
N ASP A 131 1.30 10.24 -7.59
CA ASP A 131 2.53 10.01 -8.35
C ASP A 131 3.05 8.58 -8.14
N THR A 132 3.12 8.12 -6.89
CA THR A 132 3.56 6.75 -6.57
C THR A 132 2.59 5.71 -7.12
N GLN A 133 1.28 5.94 -6.95
CA GLN A 133 0.24 5.03 -7.42
C GLN A 133 0.27 4.90 -8.95
N ASN A 134 0.49 6.00 -9.68
CA ASN A 134 0.56 5.95 -11.14
C ASN A 134 1.71 5.08 -11.62
N HIS A 135 2.89 5.17 -11.00
CA HIS A 135 3.99 4.26 -11.31
C HIS A 135 3.58 2.79 -11.12
N PHE A 136 3.05 2.43 -9.95
CA PHE A 136 2.59 1.06 -9.68
C PHE A 136 1.52 0.57 -10.67
N LEU A 137 0.52 1.40 -10.96
CA LEU A 137 -0.55 1.06 -11.90
C LEU A 137 -0.03 0.96 -13.34
N ASP A 138 0.96 1.75 -13.73
CA ASP A 138 1.64 1.61 -15.02
C ASP A 138 2.32 0.24 -15.12
N TRP A 139 3.04 -0.19 -14.08
CA TRP A 139 3.73 -1.48 -14.10
C TRP A 139 2.76 -2.67 -14.14
N MET A 140 1.62 -2.55 -13.46
CA MET A 140 0.54 -3.56 -13.53
C MET A 140 -0.20 -3.52 -14.86
N TRP A 141 -0.34 -2.33 -15.47
CA TRP A 141 -1.02 -2.16 -16.74
C TRP A 141 -0.17 -2.64 -17.90
N TYR A 142 1.07 -2.20 -18.03
CA TYR A 142 1.92 -2.57 -19.17
C TYR A 142 2.58 -3.94 -18.99
N GLY A 143 2.81 -4.36 -17.74
CA GLY A 143 3.47 -5.62 -17.40
C GLY A 143 4.92 -5.40 -16.99
N SER A 144 5.43 -6.29 -16.14
CA SER A 144 6.74 -6.19 -15.49
C SER A 144 7.92 -6.08 -16.46
N GLY A 145 7.85 -6.74 -17.62
CA GLY A 145 8.92 -6.77 -18.63
C GLY A 145 8.76 -5.79 -19.79
N SER A 146 7.70 -4.97 -19.80
CA SER A 146 7.41 -4.04 -20.90
C SER A 146 8.42 -2.88 -20.94
N GLU A 147 8.56 -2.26 -22.10
CA GLU A 147 9.50 -1.15 -22.25
C GLU A 147 9.01 0.14 -21.57
N GLU A 148 7.70 0.34 -21.52
CA GLU A 148 7.06 1.38 -20.72
C GLU A 148 7.39 1.23 -19.23
N THR A 149 7.26 0.01 -18.69
CA THR A 149 7.58 -0.29 -17.29
C THR A 149 9.07 -0.05 -17.00
N LYS A 150 9.97 -0.53 -17.87
CA LYS A 150 11.42 -0.32 -17.69
C LYS A 150 11.80 1.16 -17.73
N GLN A 151 11.26 1.91 -18.69
CA GLN A 151 11.50 3.35 -18.80
C GLN A 151 10.97 4.10 -17.58
N ASP A 152 9.80 3.70 -17.08
CA ASP A 152 9.19 4.32 -15.92
C ASP A 152 9.96 4.03 -14.62
N ILE A 153 10.36 2.78 -14.39
CA ILE A 153 11.23 2.41 -13.26
C ILE A 153 12.58 3.12 -13.35
N GLU A 154 13.14 3.34 -14.54
CA GLU A 154 14.36 4.15 -14.69
C GLU A 154 14.18 5.60 -14.20
N ARG A 155 13.00 6.19 -14.37
CA ARG A 155 12.69 7.51 -13.77
C ARG A 155 12.67 7.42 -12.25
N VAL A 156 12.13 6.34 -11.69
CA VAL A 156 12.13 6.11 -10.24
C VAL A 156 13.56 5.88 -9.71
N ASN A 157 14.40 5.12 -10.43
CA ASN A 157 15.81 4.94 -10.10
C ASN A 157 16.57 6.27 -10.05
N LYS A 158 16.27 7.21 -10.97
CA LYS A 158 16.84 8.56 -10.93
C LYS A 158 16.38 9.35 -9.69
N ILE A 159 15.13 9.19 -9.28
CA ILE A 159 14.60 9.78 -8.04
C ILE A 159 15.32 9.19 -6.82
N HIS A 160 15.41 7.87 -6.71
CA HIS A 160 16.13 7.19 -5.61
C HIS A 160 17.60 7.61 -5.56
N SER A 161 18.27 7.70 -6.73
CA SER A 161 19.66 8.15 -6.83
C SER A 161 19.85 9.60 -6.37
N ALA A 162 18.89 10.48 -6.66
CA ALA A 162 18.92 11.85 -6.15
C ALA A 162 18.74 11.90 -4.62
N ILE A 163 17.92 11.01 -4.06
CA ILE A 163 17.67 10.93 -2.62
C ILE A 163 18.91 10.41 -1.88
N TRP A 164 19.49 9.28 -2.28
CA TRP A 164 20.63 8.71 -1.54
C TRP A 164 21.85 9.62 -1.55
N LYS A 165 22.00 10.50 -2.55
CA LYS A 165 23.11 11.48 -2.59
C LYS A 165 23.01 12.47 -1.43
N ASN A 166 21.79 12.69 -0.93
CA ASN A 166 21.48 13.54 0.20
C ASN A 166 21.11 12.76 1.47
N VAL A 167 21.01 11.44 1.38
CA VAL A 167 20.73 10.51 2.48
C VAL A 167 21.57 9.24 2.27
N PRO A 168 22.91 9.31 2.46
CA PRO A 168 23.78 8.18 2.19
C PRO A 168 23.41 6.97 3.05
N GLY A 169 23.46 5.79 2.44
CA GLY A 169 23.07 4.53 3.04
C GLY A 169 21.58 4.18 2.90
N SER A 170 20.77 5.04 2.28
CA SER A 170 19.38 4.70 1.97
C SER A 170 19.31 3.89 0.68
N TYR A 171 18.41 2.90 0.62
CA TYR A 171 18.28 2.01 -0.54
C TYR A 171 19.51 1.10 -0.78
N SER A 172 20.40 0.96 0.20
CA SER A 172 21.59 0.10 0.11
C SER A 172 21.25 -1.39 0.14
N HIS A 173 20.10 -1.76 0.70
CA HIS A 173 19.70 -3.15 0.84
C HIS A 173 18.45 -3.48 0.01
N PRO A 174 18.46 -4.56 -0.80
CA PRO A 174 17.32 -4.96 -1.61
C PRO A 174 15.99 -5.05 -0.83
N TRP A 175 16.01 -5.65 0.36
CA TRP A 175 14.82 -5.92 1.15
C TRP A 175 14.05 -4.65 1.57
N GLU A 176 14.73 -3.50 1.70
CA GLU A 176 14.09 -2.21 2.00
C GLU A 176 13.13 -1.79 0.86
N GLY A 177 13.58 -1.97 -0.38
CA GLY A 177 12.78 -1.68 -1.57
C GLY A 177 11.73 -2.75 -1.84
N GLN A 178 12.05 -4.02 -1.59
CA GLN A 178 11.14 -5.15 -1.82
C GLN A 178 9.84 -5.01 -1.04
N MET A 179 9.90 -4.56 0.23
CA MET A 179 8.72 -4.39 1.06
C MET A 179 7.67 -3.45 0.43
N SER A 180 8.09 -2.46 -0.37
CA SER A 180 7.16 -1.57 -1.08
C SER A 180 6.30 -2.29 -2.12
N VAL A 181 6.86 -3.29 -2.82
CA VAL A 181 6.16 -4.07 -3.84
C VAL A 181 5.45 -5.26 -3.22
N ILE A 182 6.07 -5.91 -2.23
CA ILE A 182 5.47 -7.01 -1.45
C ILE A 182 4.21 -6.53 -0.71
N GLY A 183 4.24 -5.31 -0.18
CA GLY A 183 3.05 -4.67 0.41
C GLY A 183 1.88 -4.67 -0.56
N SER A 184 2.09 -4.23 -1.81
CA SER A 184 1.05 -4.28 -2.85
C SER A 184 0.59 -5.70 -3.18
N ALA A 185 1.51 -6.66 -3.23
CA ALA A 185 1.21 -8.05 -3.59
C ALA A 185 0.45 -8.84 -2.51
N TYR A 186 0.69 -8.52 -1.23
CA TYR A 186 0.21 -9.34 -0.10
C TYR A 186 -0.82 -8.63 0.80
N PHE A 187 -0.97 -7.30 0.69
CA PHE A 187 -1.83 -6.53 1.59
C PHE A 187 -3.28 -7.02 1.62
N GLU A 188 -3.89 -7.37 0.48
CA GLU A 188 -5.26 -7.89 0.47
C GLU A 188 -5.36 -9.22 1.24
N THR A 189 -4.45 -10.16 1.00
CA THR A 189 -4.39 -11.44 1.74
C THR A 189 -4.23 -11.20 3.24
N TYR A 190 -3.33 -10.30 3.63
CA TYR A 190 -3.18 -9.88 5.02
C TYR A 190 -4.50 -9.31 5.58
N LEU A 191 -5.16 -8.41 4.87
CA LEU A 191 -6.39 -7.76 5.32
C LEU A 191 -7.54 -8.77 5.44
N ARG A 192 -7.70 -9.69 4.49
CA ARG A 192 -8.69 -10.77 4.54
C ARG A 192 -8.48 -11.68 5.75
N ARG A 193 -7.23 -12.03 6.06
CA ARG A 193 -6.88 -12.81 7.27
C ARG A 193 -7.15 -12.03 8.55
N LEU A 194 -6.77 -10.75 8.60
CA LEU A 194 -6.97 -9.86 9.75
C LEU A 194 -8.45 -9.77 10.17
N VAL A 195 -9.36 -9.75 9.20
CA VAL A 195 -10.81 -9.59 9.44
C VAL A 195 -11.56 -10.92 9.49
N GLY A 196 -10.88 -12.05 9.24
CA GLY A 196 -11.51 -13.36 9.17
C GLY A 196 -12.51 -13.48 8.02
N ALA A 197 -12.18 -12.95 6.84
CA ALA A 197 -12.98 -13.13 5.62
C ALA A 197 -13.16 -14.63 5.31
N ARG A 198 -14.27 -15.01 4.66
CA ARG A 198 -14.58 -16.40 4.31
C ARG A 198 -13.54 -16.98 3.35
N ARG A 199 -13.17 -16.23 2.31
CA ARG A 199 -12.03 -16.56 1.46
C ARG A 199 -10.85 -15.67 1.86
N GLN A 200 -9.84 -16.29 2.45
CA GLN A 200 -8.64 -15.60 2.92
C GLN A 200 -7.51 -15.62 1.89
N GLU A 201 -7.45 -16.68 1.10
CA GLU A 201 -6.47 -16.81 0.02
C GLU A 201 -7.05 -16.26 -1.30
N PRO A 202 -6.20 -15.64 -2.14
CA PRO A 202 -6.59 -15.25 -3.48
C PRO A 202 -6.76 -16.48 -4.38
N HIS A 203 -7.25 -16.25 -5.60
CA HIS A 203 -7.29 -17.25 -6.65
C HIS A 203 -5.91 -17.93 -6.84
N PRO A 204 -5.80 -19.27 -7.03
CA PRO A 204 -4.51 -19.95 -7.13
C PRO A 204 -3.56 -19.37 -8.18
N HIS A 205 -4.07 -19.04 -9.37
CA HIS A 205 -3.26 -18.39 -10.41
C HIS A 205 -2.81 -16.98 -10.02
N LEU A 206 -3.62 -16.23 -9.27
CA LEU A 206 -3.21 -14.92 -8.74
C LEU A 206 -2.15 -15.06 -7.64
N ALA A 207 -2.30 -16.05 -6.75
CA ALA A 207 -1.33 -16.37 -5.71
C ALA A 207 0.06 -16.72 -6.30
N ALA A 208 0.09 -17.43 -7.43
CA ALA A 208 1.31 -17.78 -8.15
C ALA A 208 1.86 -16.61 -9.00
N ALA A 209 0.99 -15.79 -9.60
CA ALA A 209 1.38 -14.65 -10.43
C ALA A 209 2.05 -13.52 -9.65
N TRP A 210 1.58 -13.22 -8.43
CA TRP A 210 2.11 -12.13 -7.59
C TRP A 210 3.63 -12.18 -7.37
N PRO A 211 4.22 -13.28 -6.84
CA PRO A 211 5.66 -13.36 -6.65
C PRO A 211 6.43 -13.32 -7.98
N ALA A 212 5.89 -13.91 -9.05
CA ALA A 212 6.50 -13.89 -10.38
C ALA A 212 6.55 -12.49 -11.00
N TRP A 213 5.48 -11.72 -10.86
CA TRP A 213 5.38 -10.33 -11.31
C TRP A 213 6.26 -9.41 -10.46
N ALA A 214 6.13 -9.49 -9.13
CA ALA A 214 6.78 -8.58 -8.20
C ALA A 214 8.31 -8.72 -8.23
N GLU A 215 8.84 -9.94 -8.32
CA GLU A 215 10.29 -10.18 -8.47
C GLU A 215 10.86 -9.48 -9.69
N ARG A 216 10.16 -9.56 -10.83
CA ARG A 216 10.62 -8.99 -12.11
C ARG A 216 10.50 -7.47 -12.15
N VAL A 217 9.44 -6.91 -11.56
CA VAL A 217 9.37 -5.47 -11.29
C VAL A 217 10.54 -5.04 -10.41
N CYS A 218 10.80 -5.73 -9.30
CA CYS A 218 11.91 -5.44 -8.40
C CYS A 218 13.29 -5.58 -9.06
N ALA A 219 13.45 -6.48 -10.03
CA ALA A 219 14.71 -6.67 -10.75
C ALA A 219 15.14 -5.44 -11.57
N HIS A 220 14.22 -4.53 -11.91
CA HIS A 220 14.51 -3.29 -12.61
C HIS A 220 14.99 -2.15 -11.69
N PHE A 221 14.80 -2.26 -10.38
CA PHE A 221 15.29 -1.28 -9.41
C PHE A 221 16.75 -1.51 -9.06
N ARG A 222 17.47 -0.42 -8.71
CA ARG A 222 18.89 -0.45 -8.34
C ARG A 222 19.08 -0.04 -6.87
N THR A 223 20.02 -0.70 -6.17
CA THR A 223 20.44 -0.31 -4.81
C THR A 223 21.57 0.71 -4.83
N GLU A 224 21.89 1.31 -3.68
CA GLU A 224 23.09 2.14 -3.51
C GLU A 224 24.36 1.26 -3.42
N PRO A 225 25.46 1.62 -4.11
CA PRO A 225 25.57 2.65 -5.15
C PRO A 225 24.98 2.17 -6.48
N THR A 226 24.56 3.09 -7.37
CA THR A 226 24.25 2.77 -8.78
C THR A 226 25.53 2.45 -9.56
N ASP A 227 26.24 1.40 -9.20
CA ASP A 227 27.21 0.73 -10.08
C ASP A 227 26.55 -0.42 -10.85
N GLY A 228 25.27 -0.71 -10.56
CA GLY A 228 24.53 -1.81 -11.17
C GLY A 228 24.85 -3.17 -10.56
N SER A 229 25.62 -3.21 -9.46
CA SER A 229 26.04 -4.46 -8.81
C SER A 229 24.89 -5.24 -8.20
N ARG A 230 23.79 -4.57 -7.80
CA ARG A 230 22.64 -5.19 -7.14
C ARG A 230 21.31 -4.55 -7.54
N SER A 231 20.30 -5.40 -7.68
CA SER A 231 18.90 -5.00 -7.89
C SER A 231 18.04 -5.35 -6.69
N TYR A 232 16.83 -4.77 -6.61
CA TYR A 232 15.88 -5.17 -5.58
C TYR A 232 15.30 -6.58 -5.83
N GLY A 233 15.51 -7.18 -7.00
CA GLY A 233 15.01 -8.54 -7.29
C GLY A 233 15.84 -9.66 -6.65
N ILE A 234 17.03 -9.34 -6.14
CA ILE A 234 17.90 -10.32 -5.46
C ILE A 234 17.23 -10.86 -4.20
N ASN A 235 17.24 -12.18 -4.01
CA ASN A 235 16.61 -12.87 -2.86
C ASN A 235 15.11 -12.58 -2.72
N PHE A 236 14.43 -12.13 -3.77
CA PHE A 236 13.00 -11.82 -3.71
C PHE A 236 12.16 -13.09 -3.45
N PRO A 237 11.08 -13.05 -2.64
CA PRO A 237 10.19 -14.19 -2.38
C PRO A 237 9.62 -14.87 -3.63
N ARG A 238 9.71 -16.20 -3.73
CA ARG A 238 9.36 -16.94 -4.96
C ARG A 238 7.93 -17.48 -5.03
N ASN A 239 7.24 -17.54 -3.90
CA ASN A 239 5.87 -18.07 -3.82
C ASN A 239 5.05 -17.27 -2.78
N GLY A 240 3.74 -17.53 -2.72
CA GLY A 240 2.83 -16.84 -1.80
C GLY A 240 3.18 -17.03 -0.32
N THR A 241 3.75 -18.18 0.05
CA THR A 241 4.22 -18.45 1.42
C THR A 241 5.41 -17.57 1.78
N GLU A 242 6.46 -17.56 0.96
CA GLU A 242 7.64 -16.70 1.16
C GLU A 242 7.25 -15.20 1.19
N LEU A 243 6.28 -14.76 0.38
CA LEU A 243 5.78 -13.37 0.43
C LEU A 243 5.16 -13.05 1.79
N GLY A 244 4.32 -13.94 2.30
CA GLY A 244 3.68 -13.77 3.59
C GLY A 244 4.66 -13.86 4.77
N GLU A 245 5.66 -14.73 4.67
CA GLU A 245 6.76 -14.82 5.63
C GLU A 245 7.60 -13.55 5.62
N PHE A 246 7.96 -13.03 4.44
CA PHE A 246 8.72 -11.78 4.33
C PHE A 246 7.94 -10.61 4.95
N TYR A 247 6.65 -10.50 4.66
CA TYR A 247 5.80 -9.44 5.21
C TYR A 247 5.77 -9.46 6.75
N ARG A 248 5.69 -10.65 7.36
CA ARG A 248 5.74 -10.81 8.83
C ARG A 248 7.15 -10.59 9.38
N TRP A 249 8.17 -11.17 8.74
CA TRP A 249 9.58 -10.98 9.11
C TRP A 249 9.92 -9.49 9.20
N PHE A 250 9.53 -8.70 8.18
CA PHE A 250 9.78 -7.27 8.16
C PHE A 250 9.10 -6.55 9.34
N GLN A 251 7.85 -6.92 9.66
CA GLN A 251 7.12 -6.37 10.82
C GLN A 251 7.79 -6.71 12.15
N ASP A 252 8.40 -7.89 12.22
CA ASP A 252 8.95 -8.46 13.44
C ASP A 252 10.41 -8.12 13.71
N LEU A 253 11.10 -7.46 12.77
CA LEU A 253 12.42 -6.90 13.04
C LEU A 253 12.35 -5.90 14.21
N PRO A 254 13.30 -5.96 15.17
CA PRO A 254 13.33 -5.04 16.30
C PRO A 254 13.98 -3.73 15.90
N PHE A 255 13.24 -2.93 15.13
CA PHE A 255 13.73 -1.64 14.65
C PHE A 255 14.10 -0.67 15.77
N GLU A 256 13.63 -0.86 16.99
CA GLU A 256 14.14 -0.15 18.18
C GLU A 256 15.65 -0.32 18.40
N GLU A 257 16.24 -1.46 18.02
CA GLU A 257 17.69 -1.71 18.10
C GLU A 257 18.47 -0.93 17.03
N TYR A 258 17.81 -0.58 15.92
CA TYR A 258 18.45 0.01 14.73
C TYR A 258 18.11 1.49 14.51
N THR A 259 17.20 2.06 15.31
CA THR A 259 16.74 3.44 15.18
C THR A 259 17.27 4.31 16.32
N ASN A 260 17.82 5.48 15.98
CA ASN A 260 18.13 6.52 16.96
C ASN A 260 16.92 7.46 17.15
N ALA A 261 17.03 8.41 18.08
CA ALA A 261 15.95 9.36 18.39
C ALA A 261 15.53 10.23 17.19
N GLU A 262 16.46 10.61 16.31
CA GLU A 262 16.18 11.38 15.10
C GLU A 262 15.35 10.55 14.12
N ASP A 263 15.76 9.31 13.85
CA ASP A 263 15.09 8.43 12.90
C ASP A 263 13.73 7.97 13.42
N ARG A 264 13.61 7.72 14.73
CA ARG A 264 12.32 7.43 15.38
C ARG A 264 11.34 8.59 15.24
N LYS A 265 11.81 9.84 15.40
CA LYS A 265 10.98 11.04 15.18
C LYS A 265 10.54 11.15 13.72
N LYS A 266 11.44 10.91 12.76
CA LYS A 266 11.08 10.92 11.32
C LYS A 266 10.06 9.85 10.98
N GLY A 267 10.24 8.63 11.50
CA GLY A 267 9.30 7.52 11.34
C GLY A 267 7.91 7.90 11.83
N HIS A 268 7.80 8.37 13.08
CA HIS A 268 6.55 8.82 13.67
C HIS A 268 5.86 9.91 12.83
N GLN A 269 6.60 10.96 12.44
CA GLN A 269 6.07 12.04 11.62
C GLN A 269 5.54 11.54 10.27
N LEU A 270 6.28 10.65 9.61
CA LEU A 270 5.86 10.05 8.35
C LEU A 270 4.59 9.21 8.54
N ALA A 271 4.54 8.37 9.56
CA ALA A 271 3.38 7.55 9.84
C ALA A 271 2.13 8.42 10.06
N GLU A 272 2.23 9.47 10.89
CA GLU A 272 1.16 10.46 11.08
C GLU A 272 0.73 11.12 9.76
N ALA A 273 1.69 11.48 8.90
CA ALA A 273 1.39 12.08 7.60
C ALA A 273 0.61 11.13 6.68
N PHE A 274 0.96 9.84 6.62
CA PHE A 274 0.23 8.86 5.80
C PHE A 274 -1.17 8.54 6.35
N LEU A 275 -1.33 8.51 7.68
CA LEU A 275 -2.63 8.35 8.34
C LEU A 275 -3.54 9.54 8.05
N ASP A 276 -3.02 10.77 8.19
CA ASP A 276 -3.76 11.99 7.91
C ASP A 276 -4.09 12.13 6.42
N GLN A 277 -3.14 11.84 5.52
CA GLN A 277 -3.35 11.86 4.08
C GLN A 277 -4.47 10.90 3.66
N PHE A 278 -4.49 9.66 4.17
CA PHE A 278 -5.58 8.71 3.89
C PHE A 278 -6.92 9.25 4.41
N SER A 279 -6.93 9.72 5.66
CA SER A 279 -8.14 10.25 6.30
C SER A 279 -8.71 11.45 5.54
N LYS A 280 -7.86 12.36 5.09
CA LYS A 280 -8.25 13.52 4.27
C LYS A 280 -8.73 13.14 2.89
N LEU A 281 -8.17 12.09 2.29
CA LEU A 281 -8.53 11.67 0.94
C LEU A 281 -9.90 11.00 0.87
N TRP A 282 -10.26 10.23 1.90
CA TRP A 282 -11.44 9.35 1.86
C TRP A 282 -12.55 9.72 2.83
N PHE A 283 -12.28 10.56 3.83
CA PHE A 283 -13.27 10.92 4.84
C PHE A 283 -13.49 12.44 4.88
N PRO A 284 -14.76 12.87 4.97
CA PRO A 284 -15.08 14.27 5.22
C PRO A 284 -14.55 14.69 6.59
N ARG A 285 -14.39 16.00 6.79
CA ARG A 285 -13.71 16.57 7.97
C ARG A 285 -14.17 16.00 9.31
N GLN A 286 -15.48 15.77 9.44
CA GLN A 286 -16.20 15.31 10.63
C GLN A 286 -15.93 13.83 10.93
N PHE A 287 -15.60 13.04 9.90
CA PHE A 287 -15.32 11.61 9.99
C PHE A 287 -13.83 11.27 9.77
N ARG A 288 -12.93 12.25 9.72
CA ARG A 288 -11.48 11.98 9.60
C ARG A 288 -10.93 11.17 10.78
N TRP A 289 -11.51 11.34 11.98
CA TRP A 289 -11.18 10.50 13.12
C TRP A 289 -11.47 9.02 12.83
N LEU A 290 -12.56 8.71 12.12
CA LEU A 290 -12.89 7.34 11.69
C LEU A 290 -11.89 6.85 10.64
N GLY A 291 -11.49 7.69 9.69
CA GLY A 291 -10.41 7.36 8.75
C GLY A 291 -9.10 6.97 9.45
N ARG A 292 -8.74 7.67 10.52
CA ARG A 292 -7.61 7.29 11.39
C ARG A 292 -7.85 5.93 12.03
N GLN A 293 -9.04 5.67 12.57
CA GLN A 293 -9.36 4.38 13.20
C GLN A 293 -9.31 3.22 12.19
N VAL A 294 -9.72 3.44 10.94
CA VAL A 294 -9.55 2.47 9.84
C VAL A 294 -8.07 2.15 9.64
N MET A 295 -7.21 3.16 9.53
CA MET A 295 -5.75 2.94 9.40
C MET A 295 -5.15 2.21 10.61
N LEU A 296 -5.50 2.62 11.83
CA LEU A 296 -4.99 1.99 13.04
C LEU A 296 -5.47 0.54 13.20
N THR A 297 -6.65 0.20 12.67
CA THR A 297 -7.17 -1.16 12.66
C THR A 297 -6.38 -2.06 11.70
N VAL A 298 -6.04 -1.55 10.51
CA VAL A 298 -5.31 -2.36 9.50
C VAL A 298 -3.82 -2.49 9.80
N LEU A 299 -3.24 -1.57 10.58
CA LEU A 299 -1.83 -1.62 10.94
C LEU A 299 -1.57 -2.62 12.08
N PRO A 300 -0.58 -3.53 11.94
CA PRO A 300 -0.20 -4.43 13.02
C PRO A 300 0.24 -3.67 14.28
N ALA A 301 -0.02 -4.23 15.46
CA ALA A 301 0.25 -3.58 16.74
C ALA A 301 1.73 -3.15 16.89
N LYS A 302 2.67 -4.05 16.58
CA LYS A 302 4.12 -3.77 16.65
C LYS A 302 4.55 -2.61 15.75
N VAL A 303 3.96 -2.50 14.55
CA VAL A 303 4.21 -1.37 13.64
C VAL A 303 3.68 -0.07 14.27
N ARG A 304 2.49 -0.09 14.87
CA ARG A 304 1.91 1.08 15.54
C ARG A 304 2.71 1.53 16.76
N GLU A 305 3.21 0.58 17.54
CA GLU A 305 4.06 0.82 18.71
C GLU A 305 5.41 1.40 18.31
N GLN A 306 6.05 0.83 17.29
CA GLN A 306 7.30 1.36 16.74
C GLN A 306 7.15 2.80 16.24
N GLN A 307 6.03 3.10 15.57
CA GLN A 307 5.74 4.43 15.03
C GLN A 307 5.05 5.38 16.01
N GLN A 308 4.67 4.92 17.20
CA GLN A 308 4.02 5.74 18.22
C GLN A 308 2.74 6.45 17.73
N VAL A 309 1.95 5.80 16.87
CA VAL A 309 0.71 6.36 16.29
C VAL A 309 -0.55 6.02 17.10
N GLY A 310 -0.39 5.28 18.20
CA GLY A 310 -1.48 4.88 19.09
C GLY A 310 -2.22 3.61 18.66
N HIS A 311 -3.33 3.34 19.36
CA HIS A 311 -4.14 2.13 19.17
C HIS A 311 -5.55 2.47 18.71
N PRO A 312 -6.18 1.59 17.91
CA PRO A 312 -7.58 1.78 17.57
C PRO A 312 -8.44 1.64 18.83
N ILE A 313 -9.57 2.35 18.86
CA ILE A 313 -10.58 2.22 19.90
C ILE A 313 -11.22 0.83 19.73
N PRO A 314 -11.22 -0.06 20.75
CA PRO A 314 -11.59 -1.47 20.56
C PRO A 314 -12.95 -1.71 19.89
N ILE A 315 -13.96 -0.92 20.27
CA ILE A 315 -15.30 -1.02 19.67
C ILE A 315 -15.27 -0.61 18.19
N VAL A 316 -14.55 0.46 17.85
CA VAL A 316 -14.42 0.93 16.47
C VAL A 316 -13.61 -0.07 15.64
N GLU A 317 -12.55 -0.64 16.22
CA GLU A 317 -11.76 -1.70 15.59
C GLU A 317 -12.64 -2.90 15.20
N ALA A 318 -13.49 -3.37 16.13
CA ALA A 318 -14.41 -4.48 15.88
C ALA A 318 -15.41 -4.14 14.76
N VAL A 319 -15.96 -2.92 14.74
CA VAL A 319 -16.88 -2.46 13.68
C VAL A 319 -16.17 -2.35 12.34
N VAL A 320 -14.95 -1.81 12.29
CA VAL A 320 -14.16 -1.71 11.05
C VAL A 320 -13.81 -3.10 10.52
N LYS A 321 -13.38 -4.03 11.38
CA LYS A 321 -13.11 -5.42 11.00
C LYS A 321 -14.37 -6.10 10.45
N LEU A 322 -15.52 -5.92 11.12
CA LEU A 322 -16.79 -6.45 10.65
C LEU A 322 -17.18 -5.86 9.28
N ALA A 323 -17.03 -4.55 9.08
CA ALA A 323 -17.34 -3.89 7.81
C ALA A 323 -16.48 -4.43 6.66
N PHE A 324 -15.17 -4.58 6.86
CA PHE A 324 -14.29 -5.20 5.86
C PHE A 324 -14.64 -6.66 5.60
N LYS A 325 -14.90 -7.44 6.66
CA LYS A 325 -15.33 -8.84 6.52
C LYS A 325 -16.59 -8.95 5.66
N LEU A 326 -17.62 -8.17 5.97
CA LEU A 326 -18.87 -8.15 5.19
C LEU A 326 -18.61 -7.70 3.75
N SER A 327 -17.76 -6.71 3.53
CA SER A 327 -17.39 -6.25 2.18
C SER A 327 -16.72 -7.36 1.35
N PHE A 328 -15.77 -8.10 1.93
CA PHE A 328 -15.12 -9.23 1.25
C PHE A 328 -16.10 -10.37 1.00
N ASP A 329 -16.82 -10.79 2.04
CA ASP A 329 -17.77 -11.91 1.95
C ASP A 329 -18.88 -11.61 0.91
N MET A 330 -19.32 -10.35 0.80
CA MET A 330 -20.27 -9.91 -0.22
C MET A 330 -19.64 -9.90 -1.62
N THR A 331 -18.41 -9.41 -1.78
CA THR A 331 -17.68 -9.43 -3.07
C THR A 331 -17.45 -10.85 -3.57
N ASP A 332 -17.18 -11.80 -2.65
CA ASP A 332 -16.94 -13.20 -2.98
C ASP A 332 -18.20 -13.88 -3.57
N ILE A 333 -19.41 -13.42 -3.23
CA ILE A 333 -20.68 -13.98 -3.72
C ILE A 333 -21.31 -13.19 -4.88
N MET A 334 -21.07 -11.89 -4.98
CA MET A 334 -21.62 -11.05 -6.06
C MET A 334 -20.99 -11.40 -7.41
N PRO A 335 -21.68 -11.18 -8.54
CA PRO A 335 -21.04 -11.28 -9.86
C PRO A 335 -19.80 -10.39 -9.97
N ASP A 336 -18.82 -10.84 -10.72
CA ASP A 336 -17.62 -10.07 -11.01
C ASP A 336 -17.98 -8.84 -11.89
N PRO A 337 -17.27 -7.72 -11.74
CA PRO A 337 -17.54 -6.52 -12.51
C PRO A 337 -17.33 -6.74 -14.01
N VAL A 338 -18.21 -6.20 -14.83
CA VAL A 338 -18.14 -6.29 -16.31
C VAL A 338 -17.05 -5.37 -16.87
N LYS A 339 -16.83 -4.22 -16.21
CA LYS A 339 -15.89 -3.18 -16.63
C LYS A 339 -14.73 -3.04 -15.64
N PRO A 340 -13.52 -2.70 -16.13
CA PRO A 340 -12.38 -2.46 -15.26
C PRO A 340 -12.51 -1.10 -14.56
N ALA A 341 -13.22 -1.05 -13.43
CA ALA A 341 -13.55 0.21 -12.76
C ALA A 341 -12.32 1.07 -12.42
N LEU A 342 -11.21 0.45 -12.00
CA LEU A 342 -9.99 1.16 -11.67
C LEU A 342 -9.33 1.78 -12.91
N LEU A 343 -9.54 1.23 -14.11
CA LEU A 343 -8.94 1.72 -15.36
C LEU A 343 -9.44 3.13 -15.71
N ASP A 344 -10.73 3.37 -15.51
CA ASP A 344 -11.32 4.68 -15.81
C ASP A 344 -10.80 5.75 -14.85
N GLU A 345 -10.72 5.43 -13.54
CA GLU A 345 -10.13 6.33 -12.54
C GLU A 345 -8.64 6.58 -12.82
N TYR A 346 -7.88 5.52 -13.11
CA TYR A 346 -6.46 5.60 -13.47
C TYR A 346 -6.23 6.52 -14.68
N ARG A 347 -7.02 6.37 -15.75
CA ARG A 347 -6.96 7.24 -16.94
C ARG A 347 -7.35 8.68 -16.62
N ALA A 348 -8.38 8.88 -15.80
CA ALA A 348 -8.82 10.22 -15.40
C ALA A 348 -7.72 10.96 -14.61
N VAL A 349 -7.07 10.28 -13.66
CA VAL A 349 -5.98 10.85 -12.84
C VAL A 349 -4.77 11.21 -13.71
N LYS A 350 -4.47 10.45 -14.77
CA LYS A 350 -3.37 10.80 -15.69
C LYS A 350 -3.56 12.16 -16.36
N GLY A 351 -4.81 12.60 -16.57
CA GLY A 351 -5.13 13.92 -17.11
C GLY A 351 -5.05 15.07 -16.10
N TRP A 352 -4.70 14.81 -14.83
CA TRP A 352 -4.66 15.86 -13.81
C TRP A 352 -3.36 16.66 -13.88
N ASP A 353 -3.48 17.98 -13.64
CA ASP A 353 -2.32 18.84 -13.39
C ASP A 353 -1.71 18.45 -12.03
N ARG A 354 -0.54 17.80 -12.08
CA ARG A 354 0.19 17.25 -10.93
C ARG A 354 0.43 18.29 -9.84
N HIS A 355 0.73 19.53 -10.21
CA HIS A 355 1.03 20.60 -9.25
C HIS A 355 -0.20 21.11 -8.50
N LYS A 356 -1.40 20.80 -8.99
CA LYS A 356 -2.69 21.23 -8.43
C LYS A 356 -3.46 20.11 -7.70
N ILE A 357 -2.89 18.90 -7.60
CA ILE A 357 -3.59 17.75 -6.99
C ILE A 357 -4.04 18.04 -5.56
N ASP A 358 -3.14 18.46 -4.67
CA ASP A 358 -3.52 18.71 -3.26
C ASP A 358 -4.61 19.78 -3.15
N VAL A 359 -4.48 20.87 -3.92
CA VAL A 359 -5.48 21.96 -3.96
C VAL A 359 -6.83 21.46 -4.46
N ARG A 360 -6.82 20.59 -5.49
CA ARG A 360 -8.04 19.98 -6.05
C ARG A 360 -8.72 19.09 -5.02
N VAL A 361 -7.99 18.18 -4.38
CA VAL A 361 -8.52 17.28 -3.34
C VAL A 361 -9.12 18.08 -2.18
N GLU A 362 -8.41 19.11 -1.71
CA GLU A 362 -8.94 19.97 -0.65
C GLU A 362 -10.22 20.69 -1.06
N LYS A 363 -10.27 21.25 -2.28
CA LYS A 363 -11.44 21.97 -2.78
C LYS A 363 -12.65 21.04 -2.91
N GLU A 364 -12.44 19.84 -3.41
CA GLU A 364 -13.50 18.83 -3.53
C GLU A 364 -14.07 18.44 -2.17
N TRP A 365 -13.22 18.22 -1.17
CA TRP A 365 -13.67 17.91 0.18
C TRP A 365 -14.34 19.08 0.89
N ARG A 366 -13.89 20.33 0.67
CA ARG A 366 -14.62 21.50 1.19
C ARG A 366 -16.05 21.55 0.65
N ARG A 367 -16.23 21.27 -0.64
CA ARG A 367 -17.56 21.19 -1.26
C ARG A 367 -18.41 20.07 -0.66
N ARG A 368 -17.87 18.85 -0.55
CA ARG A 368 -18.59 17.68 0.02
C ARG A 368 -18.91 17.85 1.51
N SER A 369 -17.96 18.38 2.29
CA SER A 369 -18.14 18.65 3.73
C SER A 369 -19.26 19.64 3.96
N HIS A 370 -19.36 20.71 3.16
CA HIS A 370 -20.44 21.67 3.29
C HIS A 370 -21.82 21.03 3.11
N THR A 371 -21.98 20.16 2.10
CA THR A 371 -23.21 19.37 1.91
C THR A 371 -23.51 18.48 3.10
N MET A 372 -22.50 17.79 3.63
CA MET A 372 -22.70 16.89 4.78
C MET A 372 -22.97 17.63 6.08
N ASP A 373 -22.34 18.79 6.31
CA ASP A 373 -22.62 19.68 7.44
C ASP A 373 -24.08 20.14 7.41
N ILE A 374 -24.60 20.48 6.22
CA ILE A 374 -26.02 20.80 6.04
C ILE A 374 -26.89 19.59 6.40
N LEU A 375 -26.58 18.39 5.88
CA LEU A 375 -27.36 17.18 6.16
C LEU A 375 -27.35 16.80 7.65
N LEU A 376 -26.20 16.87 8.30
CA LEU A 376 -26.07 16.61 9.74
C LEU A 376 -26.83 17.65 10.57
N THR A 377 -26.77 18.93 10.17
CA THR A 377 -27.54 20.00 10.82
C THR A 377 -29.05 19.76 10.68
N VAL A 378 -29.51 19.43 9.47
CA VAL A 378 -30.92 19.09 9.21
C VAL A 378 -31.34 17.87 10.05
N PHE A 379 -30.52 16.82 10.07
CA PHE A 379 -30.78 15.63 10.89
C PHE A 379 -30.88 15.97 12.38
N MET A 380 -29.95 16.77 12.92
CA MET A 380 -29.99 17.20 14.32
C MET A 380 -31.22 18.05 14.64
N VAL A 381 -31.64 18.95 13.74
CA VAL A 381 -32.87 19.75 13.91
C VAL A 381 -34.11 18.86 13.91
N VAL A 382 -34.18 17.87 13.01
CA VAL A 382 -35.28 16.90 12.97
C VAL A 382 -35.32 16.05 14.25
N CYS A 383 -34.17 15.53 14.70
CA CYS A 383 -34.09 14.76 15.95
C CYS A 383 -34.49 15.60 17.18
N ALA A 384 -34.04 16.86 17.26
CA ALA A 384 -34.42 17.78 18.32
C ALA A 384 -35.93 18.10 18.30
N ALA A 385 -36.50 18.36 17.12
CA ALA A 385 -37.94 18.58 16.96
C ALA A 385 -38.76 17.33 17.36
N CYS A 386 -38.32 16.13 16.97
CA CYS A 386 -38.95 14.87 17.39
C CYS A 386 -38.85 14.63 18.91
N PHE A 387 -37.74 15.03 19.53
CA PHE A 387 -37.56 14.93 20.98
C PHE A 387 -38.47 15.93 21.73
N LEU A 388 -38.55 17.18 21.26
CA LEU A 388 -39.43 18.20 21.82
C LEU A 388 -40.92 17.87 21.64
N MET A 389 -41.31 17.28 20.50
CA MET A 389 -42.69 16.81 20.27
C MET A 389 -43.08 15.62 21.15
N ARG A 390 -42.11 14.84 21.65
CA ARG A 390 -42.35 13.76 22.64
C ARG A 390 -42.35 14.26 24.09
N GLY A 391 -41.96 15.50 24.33
CA GLY A 391 -41.76 16.09 25.66
C GLY A 391 -42.96 16.84 26.24
N HIS A 392 -44.12 16.87 25.57
CA HIS A 392 -45.35 17.41 26.17
C HIS A 392 -46.19 16.27 26.77
N PRO A 393 -46.08 15.98 28.09
CA PRO A 393 -47.15 15.28 28.76
C PRO A 393 -48.39 16.17 28.66
N SER A 394 -49.43 15.68 28.00
CA SER A 394 -50.77 16.24 28.07
C SER A 394 -51.18 16.24 29.54
N SER A 395 -51.01 17.37 30.21
CA SER A 395 -51.64 17.66 31.49
C SER A 395 -53.14 17.76 31.24
N CYS A 396 -53.82 16.60 31.19
CA CYS A 396 -55.24 16.54 31.50
C CYS A 396 -55.37 16.82 32.99
N SER A 397 -55.57 18.09 33.32
CA SER A 397 -56.25 18.49 34.53
C SER A 397 -57.66 17.92 34.46
N GLY A 398 -57.98 16.97 35.34
CA GLY A 398 -59.35 16.64 35.65
C GLY A 398 -59.95 17.77 36.48
N GLU A 399 -61.12 18.23 36.04
CA GLU A 399 -62.31 18.48 36.86
C GLU A 399 -63.54 18.40 35.96
#